data_AF-A0A7V5F1T1-F1
#
_entry.id   AF-A0A7V5F1T1-F1
#
_cell.length_a   1.000
_cell.length_b   1.000
_cell.length_c   1.000
_cell.angle_alpha   90.00
_cell.angle_beta   90.00
_cell.angle_gamma   90.00
#
_symmetry.space_group_name_H-M   'P 1'
#
loop_
_entity.id
_entity.type
_entity.pdbx_description
1 polymer ?
#
loop_
_entity_poly.entity_id
_entity_poly.type
_entity_poly.pdbx_seq_one_letter_code
_entity_poly.pdbx_strand_id
1 'polypeptide(L)'
;MSVHKYLGLFRREIEKLEDYGYAESLEIREEIRPNRQANIKVKAVLIDRSVLHIREYIDAKYGTKRLSYAYHYQDADGNLIFRYDNAMH
;
A
#
# COMPACT_ATOMS: atom_id res chain seq x y z
N MET A 1 0.73 -17.86 -2.38
CA MET A 1 0.25 -17.14 -3.59
C MET A 1 1.47 -16.55 -4.31
N SER A 2 1.47 -16.38 -5.64
CA SER A 2 2.61 -15.77 -6.34
C SER A 2 2.70 -14.27 -6.06
N VAL A 3 3.88 -13.67 -6.23
CA VAL A 3 4.08 -12.21 -6.07
C VAL A 3 3.13 -11.43 -7.01
N HIS A 4 3.02 -11.84 -8.27
CA HIS A 4 2.12 -11.19 -9.24
C HIS A 4 0.65 -11.27 -8.83
N LYS A 5 0.21 -12.41 -8.29
CA LYS A 5 -1.18 -12.56 -7.84
C LYS A 5 -1.45 -11.72 -6.59
N TYR A 6 -0.48 -11.58 -5.68
CA TYR A 6 -0.61 -10.65 -4.55
C TYR A 6 -0.73 -9.21 -5.02
N LEU A 7 0.17 -8.75 -5.90
CA LEU A 7 0.16 -7.40 -6.44
C LEU A 7 -1.15 -7.09 -7.18
N GLY A 8 -1.63 -8.03 -8.02
CA GLY A 8 -2.90 -7.87 -8.72
C GLY A 8 -4.10 -7.76 -7.78
N LEU A 9 -4.13 -8.54 -6.68
CA LEU A 9 -5.19 -8.40 -5.67
C LEU A 9 -5.06 -7.08 -4.92
N PHE A 10 -3.87 -6.72 -4.46
CA PHE A 10 -3.60 -5.48 -3.74
C PHE A 10 -4.05 -4.26 -4.56
N ARG A 11 -3.58 -4.18 -5.81
CA ARG A 11 -3.92 -3.11 -6.76
C ARG A 11 -5.43 -2.98 -6.91
N ARG A 12 -6.12 -4.08 -7.21
CA ARG A 12 -7.59 -4.08 -7.39
C ARG A 12 -8.33 -3.58 -6.15
N GLU A 13 -7.88 -3.93 -4.94
CA GLU A 13 -8.54 -3.46 -3.72
C GLU A 13 -8.27 -1.98 -3.44
N ILE A 14 -7.09 -1.48 -3.78
CA ILE A 14 -6.73 -0.06 -3.60
C ILE A 14 -7.38 0.84 -4.68
N GLU A 15 -7.48 0.38 -5.93
CA GLU A 15 -8.14 1.10 -7.03
C GLU A 15 -9.61 1.42 -6.73
N LYS A 16 -10.28 0.62 -5.88
CA LYS A 16 -11.64 0.92 -5.39
C LYS A 16 -11.78 2.29 -4.72
N LEU A 17 -10.70 2.83 -4.14
CA LEU A 17 -10.73 4.17 -3.56
C LEU A 17 -11.03 5.23 -4.64
N GLU A 18 -10.46 5.07 -5.83
CA GLU A 18 -10.71 5.95 -6.96
C GLU A 18 -12.03 5.59 -7.66
N ASP A 19 -12.27 4.30 -7.96
CA ASP A 19 -13.46 3.83 -8.67
C ASP A 19 -14.78 4.19 -7.95
N TYR A 20 -14.77 4.25 -6.61
CA TYR A 20 -15.94 4.59 -5.80
C TYR A 20 -16.00 6.07 -5.40
N GLY A 21 -15.06 6.89 -5.89
CA GLY A 21 -15.06 8.34 -5.66
C GLY A 21 -14.62 8.76 -4.26
N TYR A 22 -13.85 7.93 -3.56
CA TYR A 22 -13.26 8.28 -2.25
C TYR A 22 -11.91 8.99 -2.37
N ALA A 23 -11.22 8.86 -3.49
CA ALA A 23 -9.92 9.47 -3.76
C ALA A 23 -9.98 10.49 -4.90
N GLU A 24 -9.35 11.65 -4.70
CA GLU A 24 -9.07 12.64 -5.76
C GLU A 24 -7.92 12.20 -6.64
N SER A 25 -6.94 11.49 -6.07
CA SER A 25 -5.83 10.91 -6.82
C SER A 25 -5.26 9.68 -6.13
N LEU A 26 -4.79 8.75 -6.96
CA LEU A 26 -4.19 7.50 -6.50
C LEU A 26 -2.88 7.23 -7.24
N GLU A 27 -1.77 7.23 -6.49
CA GLU A 27 -0.47 6.81 -7.00
C GLU A 27 -0.08 5.45 -6.42
N ILE A 28 0.09 4.44 -7.28
CA ILE A 28 0.57 3.11 -6.90
C ILE A 28 1.92 2.85 -7.58
N ARG A 29 2.94 2.51 -6.78
CA ARG A 29 4.26 2.09 -7.27
C ARG A 29 4.59 0.72 -6.72
N GLU A 30 4.83 -0.21 -7.63
CA GLU A 30 5.18 -1.59 -7.34
C GLU A 30 6.58 -1.88 -7.91
N GLU A 31 7.45 -2.47 -7.11
CA GLU A 31 8.79 -2.86 -7.52
C GLU A 31 8.98 -4.33 -7.19
N ILE A 32 8.99 -5.18 -8.21
CA ILE A 32 9.33 -6.59 -8.07
C ILE A 32 10.85 -6.71 -7.95
N ARG A 33 11.30 -7.46 -6.96
CA ARG A 33 12.70 -7.73 -6.65
C ARG A 33 13.05 -9.19 -6.93
N PRO A 34 14.35 -9.52 -7.03
CA PRO A 34 14.80 -10.92 -7.03
C PRO A 34 14.20 -11.73 -5.87
N ASN A 35 14.24 -13.05 -5.96
CA ASN A 35 13.69 -13.95 -4.94
C ASN A 35 12.16 -13.85 -4.71
N ARG A 36 11.40 -13.37 -5.71
CA ARG A 36 9.93 -13.22 -5.63
C ARG A 36 9.49 -12.29 -4.50
N GLN A 37 10.26 -11.25 -4.28
CA GLN A 37 9.95 -10.19 -3.32
C GLN A 37 9.35 -8.99 -4.05
N ALA A 38 8.62 -8.14 -3.35
CA ALA A 38 8.16 -6.87 -3.91
C ALA A 38 8.00 -5.78 -2.85
N ASN A 39 8.31 -4.56 -3.25
CA ASN A 39 7.93 -3.35 -2.53
C ASN A 39 6.68 -2.76 -3.15
N ILE A 40 5.80 -2.26 -2.30
CA ILE A 40 4.61 -1.51 -2.68
C ILE A 40 4.65 -0.17 -1.98
N LYS A 41 4.37 0.90 -2.72
CA LYS A 41 4.17 2.25 -2.19
C LYS A 41 2.89 2.81 -2.78
N VAL A 42 2.00 3.29 -1.93
CA VAL A 42 0.77 3.99 -2.34
C VAL A 42 0.75 5.37 -1.70
N LYS A 43 0.27 6.34 -2.46
CA LYS A 43 -0.24 7.61 -1.95
C LYS A 43 -1.65 7.79 -2.50
N ALA A 44 -2.64 7.77 -1.62
CA ALA A 44 -4.02 8.11 -1.95
C ALA A 44 -4.36 9.46 -1.31
N VAL A 45 -4.77 10.44 -2.12
CA VAL A 45 -5.33 11.71 -1.64
C VAL A 45 -6.84 11.55 -1.66
N LEU A 46 -7.49 11.64 -0.50
CA LEU A 46 -8.93 11.48 -0.36
C LEU A 46 -9.69 12.78 -0.68
N ILE A 47 -11.00 12.69 -0.86
CA ILE A 47 -11.88 13.84 -1.19
C ILE A 47 -11.90 14.97 -0.15
N ASP A 48 -11.50 14.69 1.09
CA ASP A 48 -11.33 15.70 2.15
C ASP A 48 -9.90 16.26 2.20
N ARG A 49 -9.07 15.90 1.22
CA ARG A 49 -7.63 16.19 1.08
C ARG A 49 -6.73 15.54 2.13
N SER A 50 -7.27 14.67 3.00
CA SER A 50 -6.44 13.80 3.83
C SER A 50 -5.64 12.83 2.95
N VAL A 51 -4.54 12.29 3.49
CA VAL A 51 -3.62 11.46 2.71
C VAL A 51 -3.36 10.14 3.41
N LEU A 52 -3.60 9.03 2.70
CA LEU A 52 -3.21 7.69 3.10
C LEU A 52 -1.95 7.27 2.36
N HIS A 53 -0.88 7.05 3.11
CA HIS A 53 0.36 6.46 2.65
C HIS A 53 0.42 4.98 3.04
N ILE A 54 0.63 4.11 2.05
CA ILE A 54 0.83 2.68 2.27
C ILE A 54 2.23 2.29 1.84
N ARG A 55 2.92 1.53 2.66
CA ARG A 55 4.15 0.82 2.30
C ARG A 55 4.02 -0.63 2.69
N GLU A 56 4.34 -1.54 1.79
CA GLU A 56 4.46 -2.96 2.11
C GLU A 56 5.72 -3.55 1.48
N TYR A 57 6.36 -4.47 2.20
CA TYR A 57 7.41 -5.32 1.68
C TYR A 57 6.97 -6.78 1.85
N ILE A 58 6.90 -7.49 0.73
CA ILE A 58 6.43 -8.88 0.69
C ILE A 58 7.51 -9.83 0.18
N ASP A 59 7.47 -11.05 0.71
CA ASP A 59 8.22 -12.20 0.22
C ASP A 59 7.25 -13.31 -0.17
N ALA A 60 7.31 -13.76 -1.42
CA ALA A 60 6.48 -14.83 -1.94
C ALA A 60 7.29 -16.08 -2.32
N LYS A 61 8.52 -16.25 -1.80
CA LYS A 61 9.41 -17.36 -2.14
C LYS A 61 8.88 -18.71 -1.66
N TYR A 62 8.47 -18.79 -0.39
CA TYR A 62 7.97 -20.01 0.28
C TYR A 62 6.60 -19.78 0.90
N GLY A 63 5.68 -19.24 0.11
CA GLY A 63 4.41 -18.69 0.60
C GLY A 63 4.48 -17.18 0.74
N THR A 64 3.32 -16.52 0.76
CA THR A 64 3.23 -15.06 0.78
C THR A 64 3.30 -14.57 2.21
N LYS A 65 4.35 -13.84 2.54
CA LYS A 65 4.56 -13.21 3.84
C LYS A 65 4.76 -11.72 3.64
N ARG A 66 4.09 -10.91 4.46
CA ARG A 66 4.35 -9.47 4.56
C ARG A 66 5.44 -9.26 5.61
N LEU A 67 6.65 -8.97 5.15
CA LEU A 67 7.85 -8.81 5.99
C LEU A 67 7.82 -7.49 6.77
N SER A 68 7.32 -6.43 6.15
CA SER A 68 7.04 -5.17 6.81
C SER A 68 5.88 -4.44 6.15
N TYR A 69 5.22 -3.58 6.91
CA TYR A 69 4.21 -2.67 6.41
C TYR A 69 4.15 -1.38 7.23
N ALA A 70 3.68 -0.32 6.60
CA ALA A 70 3.31 0.92 7.27
C ALA A 70 2.09 1.53 6.56
N TYR A 71 1.04 1.79 7.34
CA TYR A 71 -0.12 2.58 6.96
C TYR A 71 -0.05 3.88 7.76
N HIS A 72 0.16 4.99 7.08
CA HIS A 72 0.23 6.32 7.68
C HIS A 72 -0.94 7.12 7.12
N TYR A 73 -1.78 7.63 8.00
CA TYR A 73 -2.89 8.49 7.64
C TYR A 73 -2.73 9.86 8.30
N GLN A 74 -2.83 10.91 7.48
CA GLN A 74 -2.68 12.30 7.90
C GLN A 74 -3.85 13.15 7.40
N ASP A 75 -4.17 14.21 8.13
CA ASP A 75 -5.17 15.19 7.71
C ASP A 75 -4.69 16.05 6.53
N ALA A 76 -5.55 16.95 6.07
CA ALA A 76 -5.25 17.87 4.95
C ALA A 76 -4.11 18.86 5.22
N ASP A 77 -3.82 19.13 6.49
CA ASP A 77 -2.71 19.99 6.93
C ASP A 77 -1.41 19.19 7.15
N GLY A 78 -1.46 17.87 6.99
CA GLY A 78 -0.34 16.95 7.16
C GLY A 78 -0.10 16.50 8.60
N ASN A 79 -1.03 16.78 9.53
CA ASN A 79 -0.93 16.26 10.88
C ASN A 79 -1.25 14.77 10.89
N LEU A 80 -0.43 14.00 11.60
CA LEU A 80 -0.64 12.57 11.75
C LEU A 80 -1.94 12.28 12.50
N ILE A 81 -2.86 11.56 11.88
CA ILE A 81 -4.08 11.05 12.52
C ILE A 81 -3.79 9.68 13.14
N PHE A 82 -3.23 8.75 12.36
CA PHE A 82 -2.77 7.46 12.88
C PHE A 82 -1.64 6.86 12.04
N ARG A 83 -0.88 5.98 12.68
CA ARG A 83 0.08 5.12 12.00
C ARG A 83 0.01 3.70 12.55
N TYR A 84 -0.12 2.75 11.63
CA TYR A 84 0.00 1.32 11.93
C TYR A 84 1.16 0.76 11.13
N ASP A 85 2.23 0.37 11.81
CA ASP A 85 3.37 -0.27 11.19
C ASP A 85 3.85 -1.48 11.97
N ASN A 86 4.44 -2.40 11.24
CA ASN A 86 5.17 -3.52 11.81
C ASN A 86 6.31 -3.87 10.85
N ALA A 87 7.43 -4.26 11.41
CA ALA A 87 8.56 -4.81 10.69
C ALA A 87 9.02 -6.05 11.43
N MET A 88 9.09 -7.17 10.72
CA MET A 88 9.69 -8.38 11.29
C MET A 88 11.18 -8.12 11.48
N HIS A 89 11.63 -8.16 12.73
CA HIS A 89 13.04 -8.08 13.12
C HIS A 89 13.72 -9.44 13.06
#